data_AF-A0A812VD59-F1
#
_entry.id   AF-A0A812VD59-F1
#
_cell.length_a   1.000
_cell.length_b   1.000
_cell.length_c   1.000
_cell.angle_alpha   90.00
_cell.angle_beta   90.00
_cell.angle_gamma   90.00
#
_symmetry.space_group_name_H-M   'P 1'
#
loop_
_entity.id
_entity.type
_entity.pdbx_description
1 polymer ?
#
loop_
_entity_poly.entity_id
_entity_poly.type
_entity_poly.pdbx_seq_one_letter_code
_entity_poly.pdbx_strand_id
1 'polypeptide(L)'
;MSKCCRAVVTGESVTCLKREPPRIEAEDFLRSMADWHSSWGWKDIFREWHSFDTGDSFPDAKSKLLEWVLKFRNMKNVPLSTDNVLEVLDVWLANNGKAGVHPEIFKEHVEKFTTFMRHCCYSPSLLVAYNEPFSHDDDLEWVFFFVGRLRSESQTFVVQSFLLNCWI
;
A
#
# COMPACT_ATOMS: atom_id res chain seq x y z
N MET A 1 14.16 58.30 38.29
CA MET A 1 15.04 57.30 37.66
C MET A 1 14.92 56.02 38.48
N SER A 2 14.71 54.79 38.00
CA SER A 2 14.00 54.21 36.87
C SER A 2 13.54 52.84 37.38
N LYS A 3 12.25 52.51 37.31
CA LYS A 3 11.76 51.15 37.63
C LYS A 3 12.10 50.26 36.44
N CYS A 4 13.09 49.39 36.58
CA CYS A 4 13.38 48.37 35.57
C CYS A 4 12.38 47.22 35.74
N CYS A 5 11.27 47.28 34.99
CA CYS A 5 10.39 46.14 34.80
C CYS A 5 11.12 45.13 33.88
N ARG A 6 11.55 43.99 34.42
CA ARG A 6 12.03 42.88 33.59
C ARG A 6 10.85 42.35 32.78
N ALA A 7 11.03 42.35 31.46
CA ALA A 7 10.09 41.76 30.51
C ALA A 7 9.88 40.28 30.83
N VAL A 8 8.62 39.87 30.92
CA VAL A 8 8.23 38.46 30.86
C VAL A 8 8.07 38.12 29.39
N VAL A 9 8.91 37.22 28.88
CA VAL A 9 8.71 36.62 27.56
C VAL A 9 7.97 35.31 27.76
N THR A 10 6.65 35.32 27.55
CA THR A 10 5.88 34.08 27.37
C THR A 10 5.85 33.77 25.88
N GLY A 11 6.67 32.82 25.46
CA GLY A 11 6.52 32.21 24.14
C GLY A 11 5.47 31.11 24.24
N GLU A 12 4.26 31.36 23.73
CA GLU A 12 3.33 30.27 23.42
C GLU A 12 3.87 29.57 22.18
N SER A 13 4.49 28.41 22.36
CA SER A 13 4.74 27.50 21.25
C SER A 13 3.39 26.97 20.77
N VAL A 14 2.81 27.62 19.75
CA VAL A 14 1.73 27.04 18.97
C VAL A 14 2.32 25.84 18.23
N THR A 15 2.34 24.71 18.93
CA THR A 15 2.66 23.42 18.31
C THR A 15 1.41 23.05 17.54
N CYS A 16 1.34 23.45 16.27
CA CYS A 16 0.39 22.87 15.34
C CYS A 16 0.69 21.37 15.29
N LEU A 17 -0.03 20.58 16.10
CA LEU A 17 -0.14 19.14 15.94
C LEU A 17 -0.83 18.93 14.60
N LYS A 18 -0.04 18.95 13.52
CA LYS A 18 -0.47 18.44 12.22
C LYS A 18 -0.74 16.96 12.49
N ARG A 19 -2.00 16.64 12.82
CA ARG A 19 -2.42 15.25 13.05
C ARG A 19 -1.95 14.49 11.84
N GLU A 20 -1.12 13.47 12.08
CA GLU A 20 -0.69 12.61 10.99
C GLU A 20 -1.96 12.12 10.27
N PRO A 21 -1.98 12.18 8.93
CA PRO A 21 -3.11 11.67 8.18
C PRO A 21 -3.44 10.24 8.66
N PRO A 22 -4.73 9.89 8.76
CA PRO A 22 -5.11 8.52 9.13
C PRO A 22 -4.52 7.54 8.11
N ARG A 23 -4.50 6.27 8.46
CA ARG A 23 -4.14 5.21 7.52
C ARG A 23 -4.97 5.32 6.23
N ILE A 24 -4.42 4.88 5.10
CA ILE A 24 -5.15 4.82 3.84
C ILE A 24 -6.08 3.61 3.91
N GLU A 25 -7.38 3.82 3.70
CA GLU A 25 -8.33 2.72 3.59
C GLU A 25 -8.26 2.07 2.20
N ALA A 26 -8.56 0.77 2.13
CA ALA A 26 -8.46 0.01 0.89
C ALA A 26 -9.34 0.62 -0.22
N GLU A 27 -10.55 1.06 0.12
CA GLU A 27 -11.46 1.71 -0.81
C GLU A 27 -10.92 3.05 -1.34
N ASP A 28 -10.33 3.89 -0.46
CA ASP A 28 -9.72 5.16 -0.87
C ASP A 28 -8.59 4.93 -1.86
N PHE A 29 -7.76 3.92 -1.60
CA PHE A 29 -6.69 3.51 -2.51
C PHE A 29 -7.26 3.05 -3.85
N LEU A 30 -8.23 2.13 -3.86
CA LEU A 30 -8.83 1.61 -5.09
C LEU A 30 -9.52 2.70 -5.94
N ARG A 31 -10.21 3.65 -5.29
CA ARG A 31 -10.79 4.81 -5.96
C ARG A 31 -9.71 5.68 -6.59
N SER A 32 -8.63 5.97 -5.85
CA SER A 32 -7.50 6.75 -6.38
C SER A 32 -6.85 6.10 -7.60
N MET A 33 -6.79 4.77 -7.62
CA MET A 33 -6.27 4.00 -8.76
C MET A 33 -7.20 4.07 -9.98
N ALA A 34 -8.52 4.02 -9.78
CA ALA A 34 -9.50 4.15 -10.87
C ALA A 34 -9.57 5.59 -11.44
N ASP A 35 -9.37 6.58 -10.58
CA ASP A 35 -9.38 7.99 -10.95
C ASP A 35 -8.05 8.46 -11.56
N TRP A 36 -6.98 7.67 -11.42
CA TRP A 36 -5.67 7.98 -11.97
C TRP A 36 -5.75 8.16 -13.48
N HIS A 37 -5.52 9.39 -13.93
CA HIS A 37 -5.52 9.77 -15.33
C HIS A 37 -4.07 9.92 -15.79
N SER A 38 -3.48 8.85 -16.33
CA SER A 38 -2.19 8.98 -17.00
C SER A 38 -2.37 9.54 -18.42
N SER A 39 -1.31 10.12 -18.97
CA SER A 39 -1.16 10.40 -20.40
C SER A 39 -0.97 9.13 -21.25
N TRP A 40 -0.93 7.96 -20.62
CA TRP A 40 -0.60 6.66 -21.22
C TRP A 40 -1.85 5.81 -21.47
N GLY A 41 -2.87 5.94 -20.61
CA GLY A 41 -4.13 5.18 -20.69
C GLY A 41 -4.53 4.62 -19.34
N TRP A 42 -5.82 4.54 -19.05
CA TRP A 42 -6.36 3.99 -17.80
C TRP A 42 -6.24 2.46 -17.70
N LYS A 43 -6.05 1.78 -18.84
CA LYS A 43 -5.81 0.32 -18.90
C LYS A 43 -4.40 -0.05 -18.45
N ASP A 44 -3.46 0.87 -18.56
CA ASP A 44 -2.04 0.56 -18.39
C ASP A 44 -1.62 0.54 -16.92
N ILE A 45 -2.30 1.24 -16.00
CA ILE A 45 -1.88 1.24 -14.58
C ILE A 45 -2.04 -0.14 -13.93
N PHE A 46 -3.15 -0.85 -14.17
CA PHE A 46 -3.37 -2.20 -13.62
C PHE A 46 -2.60 -3.27 -14.39
N ARG A 47 -2.38 -3.07 -15.70
CA ARG A 47 -1.63 -4.00 -16.54
C ARG A 47 -0.11 -3.89 -16.32
N GLU A 48 0.44 -2.69 -16.27
CA GLU A 48 1.88 -2.44 -16.09
C GLU A 48 2.34 -2.62 -14.65
N TRP A 49 1.52 -2.31 -13.64
CA TRP A 49 1.99 -2.44 -12.26
C TRP A 49 2.10 -3.89 -11.79
N HIS A 50 1.42 -4.84 -12.43
CA HIS A 50 1.03 -6.04 -11.69
C HIS A 50 0.94 -7.35 -12.44
N SER A 51 0.91 -7.40 -13.78
CA SER A 51 0.42 -8.62 -14.46
C SER A 51 -0.85 -9.15 -13.77
N PHE A 52 -1.74 -8.22 -13.39
CA PHE A 52 -2.95 -8.47 -12.61
C PHE A 52 -3.93 -9.21 -13.51
N ASP A 53 -3.69 -10.49 -13.73
CA ASP A 53 -4.50 -11.33 -14.58
C ASP A 53 -5.62 -11.92 -13.74
N THR A 54 -6.60 -11.07 -13.44
CA THR A 54 -7.85 -11.56 -12.88
C THR A 54 -8.52 -12.35 -13.99
N GLY A 55 -8.90 -13.61 -13.78
CA GLY A 55 -9.64 -14.39 -14.80
C GLY A 55 -10.94 -13.72 -15.30
N ASP A 56 -11.40 -12.67 -14.64
CA ASP A 56 -12.38 -11.71 -15.14
C ASP A 56 -11.83 -10.84 -16.28
N SER A 57 -12.58 -10.74 -17.38
CA SER A 57 -12.25 -9.81 -18.48
C SER A 57 -12.04 -8.39 -17.94
N PHE A 58 -10.81 -7.88 -18.05
CA PHE A 58 -10.46 -6.53 -17.64
C PHE A 58 -11.47 -5.52 -18.22
N PRO A 59 -11.92 -4.51 -17.45
CA PRO A 59 -12.95 -3.60 -17.93
C PRO A 59 -12.56 -2.96 -19.27
N ASP A 60 -13.48 -2.99 -20.24
CA ASP A 60 -13.25 -2.35 -21.54
C ASP A 60 -13.64 -0.88 -21.59
N ALA A 61 -14.33 -0.40 -20.56
CA ALA A 61 -14.73 0.99 -20.41
C ALA A 61 -14.29 1.55 -19.06
N LYS A 62 -13.82 2.81 -19.05
CA LYS A 62 -13.43 3.54 -17.83
C LYS A 62 -14.57 3.62 -16.81
N SER A 63 -15.82 3.75 -17.27
CA SER A 63 -17.00 3.77 -16.39
C SER A 63 -17.20 2.48 -15.60
N LYS A 64 -16.68 1.35 -16.10
CA LYS A 64 -16.74 0.04 -15.43
C LYS A 64 -15.49 -0.25 -14.58
N LEU A 65 -14.44 0.56 -14.70
CA LEU A 65 -13.18 0.37 -13.96
C LEU A 65 -13.41 0.51 -12.45
N LEU A 66 -14.12 1.56 -12.03
CA LEU A 66 -14.41 1.77 -10.61
C LEU A 66 -15.18 0.60 -10.00
N GLU A 67 -16.21 0.11 -10.68
CA GLU A 67 -17.00 -1.04 -10.23
C GLU A 67 -16.12 -2.30 -10.08
N TRP A 68 -15.25 -2.54 -11.05
CA TRP A 68 -14.35 -3.69 -11.04
C TRP A 68 -13.31 -3.59 -9.92
N VAL A 69 -12.64 -2.45 -9.72
CA VAL A 69 -11.63 -2.32 -8.64
C VAL A 69 -12.26 -2.42 -7.25
N LEU A 70 -13.52 -2.00 -7.09
CA LEU A 70 -14.23 -2.08 -5.81
C LEU A 70 -14.66 -3.51 -5.43
N LYS A 71 -14.52 -4.49 -6.32
CA LYS A 71 -14.59 -5.93 -5.95
C LYS A 71 -13.54 -6.27 -4.90
N PHE A 72 -12.40 -5.60 -4.93
CA PHE A 72 -11.27 -5.84 -4.03
C PHE A 72 -11.30 -4.98 -2.75
N ARG A 73 -12.40 -4.26 -2.46
CA ARG A 73 -12.47 -3.36 -1.29
C ARG A 73 -12.28 -4.05 0.06
N ASN A 74 -12.45 -5.37 0.12
CA ASN A 74 -12.30 -6.18 1.32
C ASN A 74 -10.85 -6.68 1.55
N MET A 75 -9.86 -6.09 0.87
CA MET A 75 -8.44 -6.35 1.15
C MET A 75 -8.14 -6.23 2.65
N LYS A 76 -7.32 -7.15 3.18
CA LYS A 76 -6.80 -7.01 4.56
C LYS A 76 -5.92 -5.78 4.60
N ASN A 77 -6.24 -4.84 5.50
CA ASN A 77 -5.50 -3.61 5.71
C ASN A 77 -4.84 -3.64 7.09
N VAL A 78 -3.51 -3.75 7.14
CA VAL A 78 -2.72 -3.74 8.38
C VAL A 78 -1.65 -2.64 8.35
N PRO A 79 -1.19 -2.15 9.51
CA PRO A 79 -0.04 -1.25 9.55
C PRO A 79 1.17 -1.88 8.85
N LEU A 80 1.95 -1.10 8.10
CA LEU A 80 3.13 -1.65 7.45
C LEU A 80 4.24 -1.94 8.48
N SER A 81 4.60 -3.22 8.59
CA SER A 81 5.76 -3.71 9.34
C SER A 81 6.40 -4.88 8.59
N THR A 82 7.68 -5.14 8.85
CA THR A 82 8.38 -6.32 8.32
C THR A 82 7.65 -7.60 8.73
N ASP A 83 7.26 -7.72 9.99
CA ASP A 83 6.55 -8.89 10.51
C ASP A 83 5.24 -9.17 9.77
N ASN A 84 4.43 -8.13 9.50
CA ASN A 84 3.16 -8.30 8.79
C ASN A 84 3.37 -8.76 7.34
N VAL A 85 4.45 -8.32 6.69
CA VAL A 85 4.80 -8.78 5.33
C VAL A 85 5.28 -10.23 5.36
N LEU A 86 6.09 -10.60 6.35
CA LEU A 86 6.57 -11.97 6.52
C LEU A 86 5.42 -12.93 6.84
N GLU A 87 4.45 -12.53 7.68
CA GLU A 87 3.23 -13.30 7.94
C GLU A 87 2.45 -13.58 6.65
N VAL A 88 2.30 -12.58 5.78
CA VAL A 88 1.62 -12.76 4.48
C VAL A 88 2.39 -13.74 3.60
N LEU A 89 3.72 -13.63 3.54
CA LEU A 89 4.55 -14.59 2.82
C LEU A 89 4.43 -16.00 3.41
N ASP A 90 4.39 -16.14 4.73
CA ASP A 90 4.25 -17.42 5.41
C ASP A 90 2.95 -18.13 5.04
N VAL A 91 1.83 -17.40 5.03
CA VAL A 91 0.55 -18.00 4.65
C VAL A 91 0.58 -18.41 3.17
N TRP A 92 1.16 -17.61 2.28
CA TRP A 92 1.34 -17.99 0.88
C TRP A 92 2.22 -19.23 0.72
N LEU A 93 3.38 -19.28 1.39
CA LEU A 93 4.30 -20.43 1.37
C LEU A 93 3.61 -21.69 1.89
N ALA A 94 2.85 -21.60 2.98
CA ALA A 94 2.11 -22.72 3.55
C ALA A 94 1.05 -23.25 2.57
N ASN A 95 0.28 -22.37 1.93
CA ASN A 95 -0.72 -22.75 0.94
C ASN A 95 -0.12 -23.41 -0.31
N ASN A 96 1.17 -23.18 -0.58
CA ASN A 96 1.91 -23.76 -1.70
C ASN A 96 2.85 -24.92 -1.28
N GLY A 97 2.70 -25.46 -0.07
CA GLY A 97 3.51 -26.59 0.41
C GLY A 97 5.00 -26.27 0.64
N LYS A 98 5.36 -24.99 0.75
CA LYS A 98 6.73 -24.47 0.92
C LYS A 98 6.94 -23.79 2.28
N ALA A 99 6.18 -24.18 3.30
CA ALA A 99 6.25 -23.59 4.64
C ALA A 99 7.69 -23.56 5.19
N GLY A 100 8.12 -22.42 5.72
CA GLY A 100 9.44 -22.24 6.32
C GLY A 100 10.58 -21.95 5.32
N VAL A 101 10.31 -21.85 4.02
CA VAL A 101 11.32 -21.58 2.98
C VAL A 101 11.39 -20.08 2.65
N HIS A 102 11.67 -19.24 3.65
CA HIS A 102 11.90 -17.82 3.38
C HIS A 102 13.26 -17.60 2.70
N PRO A 103 13.32 -16.92 1.55
CA PRO A 103 14.60 -16.44 1.02
C PRO A 103 15.15 -15.33 1.92
N GLU A 104 16.37 -15.47 2.45
CA GLU A 104 16.99 -14.42 3.28
C GLU A 104 17.10 -13.08 2.56
N ILE A 105 17.36 -13.12 1.24
CA ILE A 105 17.38 -11.94 0.37
C ILE A 105 16.01 -11.22 0.37
N PHE A 106 14.91 -11.98 0.41
CA PHE A 106 13.57 -11.39 0.45
C PHE A 106 13.33 -10.65 1.77
N LYS A 107 13.76 -11.22 2.91
CA LYS A 107 13.65 -10.56 4.22
C LYS A 107 14.41 -9.23 4.22
N GLU A 108 15.64 -9.21 3.71
CA GLU A 108 16.45 -7.99 3.63
C GLU A 108 15.79 -6.92 2.75
N HIS A 109 15.22 -7.33 1.60
CA HIS A 109 14.51 -6.41 0.72
C HIS A 109 13.25 -5.83 1.37
N VAL A 110 12.46 -6.66 2.05
CA VAL A 110 11.28 -6.22 2.78
C VAL A 110 11.67 -5.23 3.87
N GLU A 111 12.71 -5.51 4.66
CA GLU A 111 13.15 -4.61 5.73
C GLU A 111 13.60 -3.24 5.21
N LYS A 112 14.39 -3.22 4.12
CA LYS A 112 14.80 -1.97 3.47
C LYS A 112 13.58 -1.17 2.99
N PHE A 113 12.64 -1.84 2.36
CA PHE A 113 11.47 -1.19 1.78
C PHE A 113 10.48 -0.70 2.85
N THR A 114 10.20 -1.49 3.89
CA THR A 114 9.36 -1.07 5.02
C THR A 114 9.97 0.11 5.77
N THR A 115 11.29 0.12 5.94
CA THR A 115 12.04 1.24 6.52
C THR A 115 11.90 2.50 5.68
N PHE A 116 12.11 2.40 4.36
CA PHE A 116 11.91 3.50 3.43
C PHE A 116 10.49 4.08 3.53
N MET A 117 9.47 3.23 3.45
CA MET A 117 8.06 3.66 3.52
C MET A 117 7.74 4.35 4.84
N ARG A 118 8.22 3.84 5.98
CA ARG A 118 8.02 4.46 7.30
C ARG A 118 8.71 5.82 7.43
N HIS A 119 9.88 5.97 6.80
CA HIS A 119 10.61 7.23 6.78
C HIS A 119 9.89 8.26 5.89
N CYS A 120 9.52 7.88 4.67
CA CYS A 120 9.01 8.80 3.66
C CYS A 120 7.51 9.06 3.76
N CYS A 121 6.73 8.17 4.39
CA CYS A 121 5.27 8.26 4.41
C CYS A 121 4.68 8.45 5.82
N TYR A 122 3.51 9.09 5.88
CA TYR A 122 2.60 9.03 7.01
C TYR A 122 1.80 7.73 6.97
N SER A 123 1.67 7.08 8.12
CA SER A 123 0.80 5.92 8.35
C SER A 123 0.81 4.88 7.22
N PRO A 124 1.99 4.35 6.80
CA PRO A 124 2.05 3.40 5.71
C PRO A 124 1.29 2.11 6.05
N SER A 125 0.68 1.53 5.03
CA SER A 125 -0.27 0.42 5.11
C SER A 125 0.21 -0.73 4.23
N LEU A 126 -0.06 -1.94 4.69
CA LEU A 126 0.01 -3.14 3.87
C LEU A 126 -1.43 -3.55 3.55
N LEU A 127 -1.79 -3.49 2.27
CA LEU A 127 -3.06 -3.96 1.74
C LEU A 127 -2.82 -5.31 1.07
N VAL A 128 -3.55 -6.34 1.49
CA VAL A 128 -3.38 -7.70 0.98
C VAL A 128 -4.67 -8.16 0.34
N ALA A 129 -4.59 -8.56 -0.92
CA ALA A 129 -5.66 -9.23 -1.62
C ALA A 129 -5.41 -10.75 -1.55
N TYR A 130 -6.30 -11.45 -0.83
CA TYR A 130 -6.35 -12.91 -0.83
C TYR A 130 -7.34 -13.36 -1.92
N ASN A 131 -7.02 -14.43 -2.64
CA ASN A 131 -7.90 -15.06 -3.64
C ASN A 131 -9.35 -15.19 -3.14
N GLU A 132 -10.44 -14.95 -3.88
CA GLU A 132 -10.75 -14.66 -5.30
C GLU A 132 -10.85 -13.15 -5.61
N PRO A 133 -10.74 -12.67 -6.87
CA PRO A 133 -10.78 -13.36 -8.18
C PRO A 133 -9.43 -13.56 -8.93
N PHE A 134 -8.31 -13.75 -8.23
CA PHE A 134 -6.97 -13.90 -8.84
C PHE A 134 -6.58 -15.36 -9.14
N SER A 135 -7.55 -16.23 -9.41
CA SER A 135 -7.29 -17.62 -9.76
C SER A 135 -7.11 -17.76 -11.26
N HIS A 136 -5.92 -18.12 -11.71
CA HIS A 136 -5.71 -18.62 -13.07
C HIS A 136 -5.52 -20.15 -12.99
N ASP A 137 -6.39 -20.92 -13.65
CA ASP A 137 -6.28 -22.37 -13.93
C ASP A 137 -5.40 -23.23 -12.96
N ASP A 138 -5.78 -23.26 -11.67
CA ASP A 138 -5.16 -24.01 -10.54
C ASP A 138 -4.12 -23.27 -9.67
N ASP A 139 -3.83 -22.00 -9.93
CA ASP A 139 -2.81 -21.23 -9.22
C ASP A 139 -3.36 -20.22 -8.19
N LEU A 140 -2.73 -20.19 -7.01
CA LEU A 140 -3.01 -19.21 -5.96
C LEU A 140 -2.13 -17.96 -6.13
N GLU A 141 -2.66 -16.93 -6.78
CA GLU A 141 -2.00 -15.63 -6.86
C GLU A 141 -2.30 -14.77 -5.63
N TRP A 142 -1.25 -14.22 -5.03
CA TRP A 142 -1.35 -13.30 -3.91
C TRP A 142 -0.73 -11.98 -4.30
N VAL A 143 -1.49 -10.90 -4.16
CA VAL A 143 -1.00 -9.54 -4.38
C VAL A 143 -1.06 -8.77 -3.10
N PHE A 144 0.04 -8.09 -2.78
CA PHE A 144 0.06 -7.13 -1.68
C PHE A 144 0.65 -5.81 -2.11
N PHE A 145 0.06 -4.74 -1.58
CA PHE A 145 0.38 -3.36 -1.85
C PHE A 145 0.90 -2.69 -0.59
N PHE A 146 2.02 -2.03 -0.73
CA PHE A 146 2.57 -1.14 0.26
C PHE A 146 2.14 0.25 -0.15
N VAL A 147 1.33 0.90 0.67
CA VAL A 147 0.73 2.19 0.34
C VAL A 147 0.98 3.18 1.46
N GLY A 148 1.45 4.38 1.12
CA GLY A 148 1.66 5.45 2.12
C GLY A 148 1.44 6.83 1.53
N ARG A 149 1.01 7.79 2.36
CA ARG A 149 0.94 9.20 1.96
C ARG A 149 2.31 9.84 2.14
N LEU A 150 2.88 10.41 1.10
CA LEU A 150 4.21 11.02 1.17
C LEU A 150 4.22 12.17 2.19
N ARG A 151 5.25 12.23 3.05
CA ARG A 151 5.35 13.27 4.08
C ARG A 151 5.56 14.67 3.48
N SER A 152 6.31 14.76 2.39
CA SER A 152 6.55 16.03 1.68
C SER A 152 5.33 16.49 0.88
N GLU A 153 4.48 15.56 0.43
CA GLU A 153 3.30 15.83 -0.38
C GLU A 153 2.14 14.92 0.05
N SER A 154 1.37 15.36 1.05
CA SER A 154 0.36 14.51 1.68
C SER A 154 -0.82 14.09 0.77
N GLN A 155 -0.92 14.67 -0.43
CA GLN A 155 -1.89 14.28 -1.47
C GLN A 155 -1.35 13.19 -2.41
N THR A 156 -0.04 12.91 -2.34
CA THR A 156 0.65 11.95 -3.21
C THR A 156 0.77 10.61 -2.48
N PHE A 157 0.39 9.53 -3.15
CA PHE A 157 0.59 8.17 -2.66
C PHE A 157 1.89 7.61 -3.21
N VAL A 158 2.65 6.94 -2.34
CA VAL A 158 3.71 6.02 -2.73
C VAL A 158 3.11 4.63 -2.68
N VAL A 159 3.23 3.90 -3.79
CA VAL A 159 2.68 2.55 -3.92
C VAL A 159 3.77 1.62 -4.46
N GLN A 160 3.91 0.46 -3.84
CA GLN A 160 4.70 -0.66 -4.35
C GLN A 160 3.88 -1.93 -4.22
N SER A 161 3.90 -2.78 -5.24
CA SER A 161 3.26 -4.09 -5.19
C SER A 161 4.27 -5.22 -5.26
N PHE A 162 3.84 -6.37 -4.77
CA PHE A 162 4.50 -7.63 -5.00
C PHE A 162 3.44 -8.65 -5.41
N LEU A 163 3.75 -9.39 -6.46
CA LEU A 163 2.98 -10.53 -6.92
C LEU A 163 3.73 -11.78 -6.48
N LEU A 164 3.06 -12.66 -5.74
CA LEU A 164 3.56 -14.00 -5.45
C LEU A 164 2.82 -15.00 -6.34
N ASN A 165 3.58 -15.65 -7.20
CA ASN A 165 3.13 -16.70 -8.10
C ASN A 165 3.86 -18.02 -7.79
N CYS A 166 3.18 -19.13 -8.05
CA CYS A 166 3.70 -20.48 -7.85
C CYS A 166 4.71 -20.93 -8.93
N TRP A 167 4.81 -20.19 -10.04
CA TRP A 167 5.72 -20.46 -11.15
C TRP A 167 7.17 -20.11 -10.79
N ILE A 168 8.05 -21.12 -10.81
CA ILE A 168 9.52 -21.00 -10.94
C ILE A 168 9.90 -21.69 -12.24
#